data_AF-A0A916CMK9-F1
#
_entry.id   AF-A0A916CMK9-F1
#
_cell.length_a   1.000
_cell.length_b   1.000
_cell.length_c   1.000
_cell.angle_alpha   90.00
_cell.angle_beta   90.00
_cell.angle_gamma   90.00
#
_symmetry.space_group_name_H-M   'P 1'
#
loop_
_entity.id
_entity.type
_entity.pdbx_description
1 polymer ?
#
loop_
_entity_poly.entity_id
_entity_poly.type
_entity_poly.pdbx_seq_one_letter_code
_entity_poly.pdbx_strand_id
1 'polypeptide(L)'
;MLFAVSLLIPLLVLAVWIFWRLSPKPAAGALRAFNLGALALGLLLAVAVAFYVRASMADTADSKLWPAVAAFYMLAFVPLWLAVAGGLRRLVFGARAPAKPLEISQDLSKTRF
;
A
#
# COMPACT_ATOMS: atom_id res chain seq x y z
N MET A 1 -23.63 -0.35 -11.61
CA MET A 1 -22.22 0.09 -11.76
C MET A 1 -21.93 1.42 -11.09
N LEU A 2 -22.71 2.48 -11.34
CA LEU A 2 -22.50 3.81 -10.71
C LEU A 2 -22.34 3.75 -9.18
N PHE A 3 -23.24 3.03 -8.48
CA PHE A 3 -23.16 2.86 -7.03
C PHE A 3 -21.86 2.19 -6.54
N ALA A 4 -21.39 1.16 -7.26
CA ALA A 4 -20.14 0.47 -6.93
C ALA A 4 -18.92 1.36 -7.18
N VAL A 5 -18.91 2.10 -8.29
CA VAL A 5 -17.83 3.06 -8.61
C VAL A 5 -17.78 4.20 -7.59
N SER A 6 -18.93 4.74 -7.18
CA SER A 6 -19.01 5.80 -6.17
C SER A 6 -18.54 5.35 -4.78
N LEU A 7 -18.65 4.05 -4.46
CA LEU A 7 -18.17 3.50 -3.19
C LEU A 7 -16.65 3.19 -3.24
N LEU A 8 -16.17 2.70 -4.38
CA LEU A 8 -14.78 2.27 -4.53
C LEU A 8 -13.81 3.44 -4.72
N ILE A 9 -14.24 4.57 -5.29
CA ILE A 9 -13.38 5.76 -5.43
C ILE A 9 -12.92 6.30 -4.05
N PRO A 10 -13.82 6.55 -3.08
CA PRO A 10 -13.42 6.92 -1.71
C PRO A 10 -12.52 5.87 -1.07
N LEU A 11 -12.78 4.58 -1.31
CA LEU A 11 -11.97 3.48 -0.79
C LEU A 11 -10.54 3.50 -1.34
N LEU A 12 -10.38 3.80 -2.63
CA LEU A 12 -9.09 3.98 -3.29
C LEU A 12 -8.32 5.15 -2.70
N VAL A 13 -8.97 6.31 -2.54
CA VAL A 13 -8.38 7.50 -1.93
C VAL A 13 -7.94 7.20 -0.50
N LEU A 14 -8.80 6.53 0.28
CA LEU A 14 -8.51 6.13 1.64
C LEU A 14 -7.32 5.15 1.70
N ALA A 15 -7.26 4.17 0.80
CA ALA A 15 -6.16 3.21 0.74
C ALA A 15 -4.81 3.89 0.43
N VAL A 16 -4.79 4.82 -0.53
CA VAL A 16 -3.60 5.64 -0.82
C VAL A 16 -3.23 6.48 0.39
N TRP A 17 -4.20 7.15 1.01
CA TRP A 17 -3.95 7.99 2.18
C TRP A 17 -3.38 7.18 3.37
N ILE A 18 -3.98 6.03 3.69
CA ILE A 18 -3.51 5.12 4.75
C ILE A 18 -2.11 4.62 4.42
N PHE A 19 -1.84 4.24 3.17
CA PHE A 19 -0.53 3.76 2.75
C PHE A 19 0.57 4.80 3.03
N TRP A 20 0.33 6.07 2.74
CA TRP A 20 1.29 7.12 3.06
C TRP A 20 1.32 7.47 4.55
N ARG A 21 0.15 7.56 5.20
CA ARG A 21 0.01 7.97 6.59
C ARG A 21 0.65 6.99 7.57
N LEU A 22 0.58 5.69 7.29
CA LEU A 22 1.19 4.63 8.09
C LEU A 22 2.66 4.36 7.73
N SER A 23 3.27 5.21 6.88
CA SER A 23 4.69 5.04 6.56
C SER A 23 5.54 5.49 7.75
N PRO A 24 6.49 4.65 8.24
CA PRO A 24 7.38 5.05 9.31
C PRO A 24 8.17 6.33 8.94
N LYS A 25 8.45 7.19 9.94
CA LYS A 25 9.25 8.41 9.74
C LYS A 25 10.63 8.03 9.16
N PRO A 26 11.14 8.78 8.18
CA PRO A 26 12.20 8.30 7.31
C PRO A 26 13.54 8.21 8.05
N ALA A 27 14.06 7.00 8.14
CA ALA A 27 15.49 6.75 8.00
C ALA A 27 15.67 5.89 6.75
N ALA A 28 16.66 6.22 5.92
CA ALA A 28 17.14 5.46 4.75
C ALA A 28 16.31 5.51 3.45
N GLY A 29 17.01 5.80 2.34
CA GLY A 29 16.49 5.73 0.96
C GLY A 29 15.87 4.38 0.58
N ALA A 30 16.16 3.31 1.31
CA ALA A 30 15.55 1.99 1.13
C ALA A 30 14.02 1.99 1.31
N LEU A 31 13.47 2.77 2.26
CA LEU A 31 12.01 2.86 2.45
C LEU A 31 11.34 3.62 1.29
N ARG A 32 12.02 4.63 0.74
CA ARG A 32 11.55 5.36 -0.45
C ARG A 32 11.58 4.48 -1.69
N ALA A 33 12.67 3.75 -1.89
CA ALA A 33 12.80 2.78 -2.99
C ALA A 33 11.71 1.69 -2.91
N PHE A 34 11.41 1.19 -1.71
CA PHE A 34 10.30 0.25 -1.50
C PHE A 34 8.95 0.85 -1.88
N ASN A 35 8.62 2.04 -1.37
CA ASN A 35 7.34 2.69 -1.68
C ASN A 35 7.20 2.97 -3.18
N LEU A 36 8.26 3.46 -3.83
CA LEU A 36 8.28 3.68 -5.28
C LEU A 36 8.13 2.37 -6.06
N GLY A 37 8.84 1.32 -5.66
CA GLY A 37 8.73 -0.01 -6.26
C GLY A 37 7.33 -0.60 -6.12
N ALA A 38 6.70 -0.45 -4.96
CA ALA A 38 5.32 -0.88 -4.73
C ALA A 38 4.33 -0.12 -5.63
N LEU A 39 4.51 1.19 -5.82
CA LEU A 39 3.68 1.98 -6.72
C LEU A 39 3.90 1.60 -8.18
N ALA A 40 5.15 1.45 -8.61
CA ALA A 40 5.51 1.05 -9.97
C ALA A 40 4.95 -0.34 -10.31
N LEU A 41 5.07 -1.29 -9.39
CA LEU A 41 4.50 -2.63 -9.55
C LEU A 41 2.97 -2.59 -9.57
N GLY A 42 2.34 -1.75 -8.75
CA GLY A 42 0.90 -1.51 -8.79
C GLY A 42 0.43 -0.98 -10.15
N LEU A 43 1.17 -0.04 -10.75
CA LEU A 43 0.89 0.47 -12.10
C LEU A 43 1.08 -0.59 -13.18
N LEU A 44 2.12 -1.42 -13.09
CA LEU A 44 2.34 -2.53 -14.03
C LEU A 44 1.21 -3.55 -13.97
N LEU A 45 0.78 -3.92 -12.76
CA LEU A 45 -0.33 -4.86 -12.55
C LEU A 45 -1.65 -4.27 -13.04
N ALA A 46 -1.89 -2.98 -12.81
CA ALA A 46 -3.00 -2.25 -13.40
C ALA A 46 -3.00 -2.38 -14.94
N VAL A 47 -1.91 -2.05 -15.60
CA VAL A 47 -1.80 -2.18 -17.07
C VAL A 47 -2.06 -3.63 -17.52
N ALA A 48 -1.49 -4.62 -16.82
CA ALA A 48 -1.72 -6.03 -17.12
C ALA A 48 -3.20 -6.43 -17.01
N VAL A 49 -3.90 -5.97 -15.97
CA VAL A 49 -5.35 -6.18 -15.82
C VAL A 49 -6.15 -5.52 -16.94
N ALA A 50 -5.81 -4.29 -17.32
CA ALA A 50 -6.47 -3.61 -18.43
C ALA A 50 -6.30 -4.35 -19.75
N PHE A 51 -5.09 -4.85 -20.04
CA PHE A 51 -4.82 -5.69 -21.22
C PHE A 51 -5.59 -7.00 -21.18
N TYR A 52 -5.61 -7.68 -20.03
CA TYR A 52 -6.35 -8.92 -19.83
C TYR A 52 -7.86 -8.71 -20.09
N VAL A 53 -8.46 -7.68 -19.49
CA VAL A 53 -9.88 -7.37 -19.69
C VAL A 53 -10.17 -7.02 -21.15
N ARG A 54 -9.32 -6.20 -21.78
CA ARG A 54 -9.46 -5.85 -23.20
C ARG A 54 -9.41 -7.10 -24.09
N ALA A 55 -8.44 -7.99 -23.88
CA ALA A 55 -8.30 -9.22 -24.64
C ALA A 55 -9.49 -10.16 -24.43
N SER A 56 -9.98 -10.26 -23.19
CA SER A 56 -11.10 -11.14 -22.84
C SER A 56 -12.44 -10.68 -23.40
N MET A 57 -12.59 -9.37 -23.65
CA MET A 57 -13.81 -8.76 -24.19
C MET A 57 -13.71 -8.44 -25.69
N ALA A 58 -12.60 -8.76 -26.37
CA ALA A 58 -12.38 -8.34 -27.75
C ALA A 58 -13.43 -8.90 -28.72
N ASP A 59 -13.84 -10.16 -28.53
CA ASP A 59 -14.78 -10.88 -29.41
C ASP A 59 -16.21 -10.94 -28.85
N THR A 60 -16.53 -10.16 -27.81
CA THR A 60 -17.86 -10.14 -27.22
C THR A 60 -18.71 -9.00 -27.79
N ALA A 61 -20.04 -9.16 -27.76
CA ALA A 61 -20.99 -8.13 -28.18
C ALA A 61 -20.82 -6.81 -27.38
N ASP A 62 -20.32 -6.93 -26.14
CA ASP A 62 -20.10 -5.85 -25.20
C ASP A 62 -18.66 -5.30 -25.22
N SER A 63 -17.88 -5.55 -26.28
CA SER A 63 -16.47 -5.17 -26.38
C SER A 63 -16.20 -3.71 -25.99
N LYS A 64 -17.10 -2.77 -26.33
CA LYS A 64 -16.96 -1.33 -25.98
C LYS A 64 -16.98 -1.04 -24.47
N LEU A 65 -17.46 -1.95 -23.63
CA LEU A 65 -17.55 -1.79 -22.18
C LEU A 65 -16.26 -2.18 -21.45
N TRP A 66 -15.25 -2.70 -22.15
CA TRP A 66 -13.98 -3.11 -21.54
C TRP A 66 -13.32 -2.04 -20.64
N PRO A 67 -13.37 -0.72 -20.94
CA PRO A 67 -12.75 0.28 -20.06
C PRO A 67 -13.47 0.38 -18.71
N ALA A 68 -14.79 0.26 -18.70
CA ALA A 68 -15.59 0.32 -17.48
C ALA A 68 -15.37 -0.91 -16.60
N VAL A 69 -15.26 -2.10 -17.23
CA VAL A 69 -14.94 -3.36 -16.55
C VAL A 69 -13.52 -3.30 -16.00
N ALA A 70 -12.55 -2.84 -16.78
CA ALA A 70 -11.17 -2.67 -16.33
C ALA A 70 -11.07 -1.70 -15.15
N ALA A 71 -11.75 -0.55 -15.21
CA ALA A 71 -11.82 0.40 -14.11
C ALA A 71 -12.43 -0.21 -12.84
N PHE A 72 -13.45 -1.05 -12.97
CA PHE A 72 -14.03 -1.77 -11.84
C PHE A 72 -13.03 -2.73 -11.19
N TYR A 73 -12.30 -3.52 -11.98
CA TYR A 73 -11.24 -4.40 -11.46
C TYR A 73 -10.13 -3.60 -10.77
N MET A 74 -9.69 -2.49 -11.36
CA MET A 74 -8.66 -1.60 -10.80
C MET A 74 -9.07 -1.04 -9.44
N LEU A 75 -10.33 -0.62 -9.34
CA LEU A 75 -10.91 -0.05 -8.13
C LEU A 75 -10.96 -1.05 -6.96
N ALA A 76 -11.02 -2.35 -7.23
CA ALA A 76 -10.92 -3.39 -6.21
C ALA A 76 -9.45 -3.81 -5.96
N PHE A 77 -8.66 -3.92 -7.02
CA PHE A 77 -7.31 -4.46 -6.97
C PHE A 77 -6.30 -3.49 -6.35
N VAL A 78 -6.34 -2.20 -6.72
CA VAL A 78 -5.36 -1.21 -6.27
C VAL A 78 -5.40 -1.01 -4.74
N PRO A 79 -6.58 -0.87 -4.08
CA PRO A 79 -6.65 -0.83 -2.62
C PRO A 79 -6.07 -2.07 -1.96
N LEU A 80 -6.38 -3.26 -2.49
CA LEU A 80 -5.87 -4.54 -1.99
C LEU A 80 -4.34 -4.61 -2.11
N TRP A 81 -3.79 -4.22 -3.25
CA TRP A 81 -2.36 -4.15 -3.47
C TRP A 81 -1.66 -3.20 -2.50
N LEU A 82 -2.21 -2.00 -2.29
CA LEU A 82 -1.66 -1.04 -1.33
C LEU A 82 -1.72 -1.55 0.11
N ALA A 83 -2.77 -2.29 0.49
CA ALA A 83 -2.86 -2.92 1.79
C ALA A 83 -1.77 -3.99 1.97
N VAL A 84 -1.56 -4.86 0.97
CA VAL A 84 -0.49 -5.87 0.98
C VAL A 84 0.89 -5.22 1.05
N ALA A 85 1.15 -4.20 0.22
CA ALA A 85 2.41 -3.46 0.23
C ALA A 85 2.65 -2.75 1.57
N GLY A 86 1.61 -2.17 2.17
CA GLY A 86 1.67 -1.57 3.49
C GLY A 86 1.98 -2.58 4.60
N GLY A 87 1.40 -3.77 4.53
CA GLY A 87 1.70 -4.90 5.41
C GLY A 87 3.16 -5.37 5.28
N LEU A 88 3.62 -5.60 4.04
CA LEU A 88 5.02 -5.95 3.75
C LEU A 88 5.98 -4.89 4.25
N ARG A 89 5.67 -3.61 4.03
CA ARG A 89 6.48 -2.50 4.55
C ARG A 89 6.59 -2.55 6.07
N ARG A 90 5.50 -2.87 6.77
CA ARG A 90 5.51 -3.02 8.22
C ARG A 90 6.34 -4.23 8.66
N LEU A 91 6.33 -5.34 7.93
CA LEU A 91 7.15 -6.51 8.26
C LEU A 91 8.64 -6.27 8.02
N VAL A 92 9.00 -5.56 6.96
CA VAL A 92 10.40 -5.31 6.57
C VAL A 92 11.01 -4.14 7.35
N PHE A 93 10.24 -3.08 7.59
CA PHE A 93 10.74 -1.83 8.18
C PHE A 93 10.10 -1.47 9.53
N GLY A 94 9.04 -2.16 9.96
CA GLY A 94 8.35 -1.92 11.22
C GLY A 94 8.96 -2.76 12.35
N ALA A 95 9.71 -2.09 13.22
CA ALA A 95 10.28 -2.58 14.48
C ALA A 95 11.59 -3.39 14.38
N ARG A 96 12.71 -2.66 14.24
CA ARG A 96 13.79 -2.86 15.22
C ARG A 96 13.37 -2.10 16.46
N ALA A 97 13.19 -2.79 17.58
CA ALA A 97 12.90 -2.16 18.87
C ALA A 97 13.88 -1.00 19.13
N PRO A 98 13.49 0.05 19.88
CA PRO A 98 14.50 0.94 20.41
C PRO A 98 15.43 0.05 21.25
N ALA A 99 16.69 -0.06 20.83
CA ALA A 99 17.76 -0.44 21.73
C ALA A 99 17.86 0.70 22.75
N LYS A 100 16.93 0.77 23.69
CA LYS A 100 17.20 1.39 24.97
C LYS A 100 18.08 0.35 25.67
N PRO A 101 19.38 0.62 25.90
CA PRO A 101 20.02 -0.06 27.01
C PRO A 101 19.15 0.29 28.22
N LEU A 102 18.80 -0.73 29.01
CA LEU A 102 18.30 -0.49 30.36
C LEU A 102 19.46 0.18 31.11
N GLU A 103 19.59 1.51 31.01
CA GLU A 103 20.39 2.32 31.93
C GLU A 103 19.62 2.37 33.26
N ILE A 104 19.51 1.20 33.89
CA ILE A 104 19.27 1.05 35.32
C ILE A 104 20.67 0.87 35.94
N SER A 105 21.59 1.79 35.67
CA SER A 105 22.73 2.00 36.57
C SER A 105 22.24 2.94 37.64
N GLN A 106 21.65 2.32 38.66
CA GLN A 106 21.40 2.89 39.97
C GLN A 106 22.62 3.70 40.42
N ASP A 107 22.54 5.02 40.35
CA ASP A 107 23.43 5.87 41.12
C ASP A 107 22.89 5.96 42.56
N LEU A 108 23.04 4.85 43.28
CA LEU A 108 22.80 4.73 44.73
C LEU A 108 23.90 5.41 45.55
N SER A 109 24.84 6.14 44.93
CA SER A 109 25.91 6.83 45.66
C SER A 109 25.44 8.08 46.43
N LYS A 110 24.18 8.50 46.25
CA LYS A 110 23.60 9.68 46.93
C LYS A 110 22.83 9.39 48.22
N THR A 111 22.65 8.13 48.62
CA THR A 111 22.17 7.80 49.98
C THR A 111 23.35 7.73 50.93
N ARG A 112 23.82 8.90 51.39
CA ARG A 112 24.58 8.99 52.64
C ARG A 112 23.58 8.93 53.79
N PHE A 113 23.55 7.79 54.47
CA PHE A 113 23.09 7.70 55.86
C PHE A 113 24.22 8.16 56.78
#